data_AF-A0A550CP27-F1
#
_entry.id   AF-A0A550CP27-F1
#
_cell.length_a   1.000
_cell.length_b   1.000
_cell.length_c   1.000
_cell.angle_alpha   90.00
_cell.angle_beta   90.00
_cell.angle_gamma   90.00
#
_symmetry.space_group_name_H-M   'P 1'
#
loop_
_entity.id
_entity.type
_entity.pdbx_description
1 polymer ?
#
loop_
_entity_poly.entity_id
_entity_poly.type
_entity_poly.pdbx_seq_one_letter_code
_entity_poly.pdbx_strand_id
1 'polypeptide(L)'
;MKFIALTSALAAVASATTYHASEAFQGDGFYTGFSFEAIPDPTNGRVQYVDKATAQANNLTFATDDIFILRADRWTTLTAGGPGRQSVRIQSTKAYTNHISVFNVRHMPQGCATWPAMWYADTNNWPGAGEIDVLEGVNDVMPNAASLHTTARCSMPGARTELGAAEQLDCNWLANGNAGCGVSMSTQDSYGPAFNANGGGWFVAERNSAGISVWFWARNDATVPLDVKERHNVVITETWVSENLYIRR
;
A
#
# COMPACT_ATOMS: atom_id res chain seq x y z
N MET A 1 21.95 -9.90 59.50
CA MET A 1 20.75 -9.31 58.85
C MET A 1 21.00 -9.30 57.34
N LYS A 2 20.29 -10.13 56.57
CA LYS A 2 20.36 -10.13 55.09
C LYS A 2 19.19 -9.30 54.58
N PHE A 3 19.47 -8.16 53.95
CA PHE A 3 18.45 -7.38 53.26
C PHE A 3 18.23 -7.97 51.87
N ILE A 4 17.02 -8.46 51.61
CA ILE A 4 16.58 -8.87 50.28
C ILE A 4 16.07 -7.59 49.59
N ALA A 5 16.81 -7.10 48.60
CA ALA A 5 16.35 -6.02 47.74
C ALA A 5 15.33 -6.58 46.74
N LEU A 6 14.07 -6.18 46.90
CA LEU A 6 13.00 -6.47 45.95
C LEU A 6 13.10 -5.45 44.81
N THR A 7 13.71 -5.81 43.68
CA THR A 7 13.65 -4.99 42.47
C THR A 7 12.27 -5.13 41.85
N SER A 8 11.43 -4.12 42.04
CA SER A 8 10.15 -3.98 41.33
C SER A 8 10.44 -3.73 39.85
N ALA A 9 10.17 -4.71 39.00
CA ALA A 9 10.14 -4.51 37.55
C ALA A 9 8.88 -3.72 37.21
N LEU A 10 9.01 -2.41 36.91
CA LEU A 10 7.96 -1.70 36.19
C LEU A 10 7.94 -2.26 34.77
N ALA A 11 6.98 -3.16 34.50
CA ALA A 11 6.61 -3.45 33.12
C ALA A 11 6.04 -2.15 32.53
N ALA A 12 6.72 -1.59 31.53
CA ALA A 12 6.13 -0.54 30.72
C ALA A 12 4.88 -1.14 30.07
N VAL A 13 3.70 -0.68 30.50
CA VAL A 13 2.47 -0.99 29.80
C VAL A 13 2.57 -0.27 28.46
N ALA A 14 2.89 -1.00 27.40
CA ALA A 14 2.78 -0.47 26.05
C ALA A 14 1.33 -0.02 25.88
N SER A 15 1.11 1.28 25.73
CA SER A 15 -0.22 1.80 25.45
C SER A 15 -0.60 1.33 24.06
N ALA A 16 -1.64 0.49 23.97
CA ALA A 16 -2.16 0.06 22.69
C ALA A 16 -2.70 1.26 21.90
N THR A 17 -2.32 1.36 20.64
CA THR A 17 -2.72 2.38 19.68
C THR A 17 -4.06 1.94 19.11
N THR A 18 -5.11 2.57 19.60
CA THR A 18 -6.47 2.32 19.12
C THR A 18 -6.79 3.31 18.01
N TYR A 19 -7.20 2.78 16.86
CA TYR A 19 -7.66 3.55 15.71
C TYR A 19 -9.18 3.46 15.59
N HIS A 20 -9.81 4.56 15.16
CA HIS A 20 -11.23 4.61 14.81
C HIS A 20 -11.38 4.91 13.33
N ALA A 21 -12.27 4.19 12.65
CA ALA A 21 -12.57 4.43 11.25
C ALA A 21 -13.08 5.86 11.04
N SER A 22 -12.35 6.63 10.23
CA SER A 22 -12.75 7.97 9.81
C SER A 22 -13.46 7.95 8.44
N GLU A 23 -13.08 7.00 7.58
CA GLU A 23 -13.61 6.85 6.21
C GLU A 23 -13.73 5.37 5.83
N ALA A 24 -14.72 5.09 4.99
CA ALA A 24 -15.02 3.75 4.51
C ALA A 24 -15.52 3.86 3.06
N PHE A 25 -14.72 3.35 2.12
CA PHE A 25 -15.07 3.32 0.71
C PHE A 25 -15.45 1.89 0.31
N GLN A 26 -16.55 1.76 -0.41
CA GLN A 26 -17.04 0.49 -0.96
C GLN A 26 -17.96 0.82 -2.13
N GLY A 27 -17.86 0.04 -3.21
CA GLY A 27 -18.68 0.26 -4.38
C GLY A 27 -18.56 1.69 -4.91
N ASP A 28 -19.69 2.37 -5.06
CA ASP A 28 -19.77 3.76 -5.52
C ASP A 28 -19.09 4.77 -4.58
N GLY A 29 -18.81 4.40 -3.32
CA GLY A 29 -18.10 5.27 -2.37
C GLY A 29 -16.72 5.71 -2.88
N PHE A 30 -16.08 4.95 -3.76
CA PHE A 30 -14.82 5.37 -4.39
C PHE A 30 -15.01 6.56 -5.34
N TYR A 31 -16.17 6.72 -6.00
CA TYR A 31 -16.42 7.85 -6.89
C TYR A 31 -16.61 9.19 -6.20
N THR A 32 -16.87 9.17 -4.88
CA THR A 32 -17.00 10.35 -4.04
C THR A 32 -15.77 10.58 -3.18
N GLY A 33 -15.08 9.51 -2.77
CA GLY A 33 -13.85 9.58 -1.97
C GLY A 33 -12.60 9.98 -2.74
N PHE A 34 -12.58 9.77 -4.07
CA PHE A 34 -11.39 9.93 -4.90
C PHE A 34 -11.63 10.80 -6.14
N SER A 35 -10.61 11.56 -6.52
CA SER A 35 -10.50 12.23 -7.82
C SER A 35 -9.88 11.28 -8.85
N PHE A 36 -10.29 11.41 -10.11
CA PHE A 36 -9.67 10.70 -11.24
C PHE A 36 -8.69 11.65 -11.92
N GLU A 37 -7.41 11.30 -11.93
CA GLU A 37 -6.32 12.17 -12.38
C GLU A 37 -6.05 11.98 -13.88
N ALA A 38 -6.61 12.86 -14.72
CA ALA A 38 -6.32 12.89 -16.15
C ALA A 38 -5.03 13.69 -16.45
N ILE A 39 -3.89 13.15 -15.99
CA ILE A 39 -2.57 13.79 -16.08
C ILE A 39 -1.61 12.99 -16.97
N PRO A 40 -0.56 13.63 -17.52
CA PRO A 40 0.61 12.89 -18.00
C PRO A 40 1.20 12.04 -16.87
N ASP A 41 1.63 10.83 -17.19
CA ASP A 41 2.17 9.93 -16.18
C ASP A 41 3.52 10.43 -15.63
N PRO A 42 3.64 10.71 -14.31
CA PRO A 42 4.89 11.18 -13.72
C PRO A 42 6.06 10.20 -13.92
N THR A 43 5.75 8.90 -14.04
CA THR A 43 6.73 7.82 -14.29
C THR A 43 7.01 7.57 -15.77
N ASN A 44 6.45 8.38 -16.68
CA ASN A 44 6.67 8.32 -18.14
C ASN A 44 6.28 6.99 -18.80
N GLY A 45 5.30 6.27 -18.24
CA GLY A 45 4.77 5.04 -18.76
C GLY A 45 4.00 5.21 -20.07
N ARG A 46 3.78 4.09 -20.79
CA ARG A 46 2.96 4.04 -22.01
C ARG A 46 1.46 4.01 -21.68
N VAL A 47 1.00 5.04 -20.97
CA VAL A 47 -0.37 5.14 -20.45
C VAL A 47 -1.02 6.47 -20.85
N GLN A 48 -2.35 6.46 -20.95
CA GLN A 48 -3.18 7.66 -20.99
C GLN A 48 -4.14 7.59 -19.79
N TYR A 49 -3.86 8.33 -18.72
CA TYR A 49 -4.84 8.44 -17.64
C TYR A 49 -6.02 9.30 -18.09
N VAL A 50 -7.23 8.78 -17.86
CA VAL A 50 -8.47 9.44 -18.27
C VAL A 50 -9.29 9.88 -17.06
N ASP A 51 -10.15 10.89 -17.27
CA ASP A 51 -11.06 11.38 -16.23
C ASP A 51 -12.16 10.36 -15.90
N LYS A 52 -12.94 10.63 -14.84
CA LYS A 52 -14.02 9.74 -14.37
C LYS A 52 -15.08 9.48 -15.44
N ALA A 53 -15.49 10.51 -16.18
CA ALA A 53 -16.55 10.39 -17.17
C ALA A 53 -16.12 9.48 -18.33
N THR A 54 -14.89 9.68 -18.82
CA THR A 54 -14.28 8.84 -19.85
C THR A 54 -14.05 7.42 -19.35
N ALA A 55 -13.56 7.25 -18.12
CA ALA A 55 -13.38 5.93 -17.51
C ALA A 55 -14.70 5.15 -17.41
N GLN A 56 -15.80 5.81 -17.04
CA GLN A 56 -17.12 5.18 -16.98
C GLN A 56 -17.65 4.86 -18.38
N ALA A 57 -17.56 5.81 -19.32
CA ALA A 57 -18.03 5.63 -20.70
C ALA A 57 -17.31 4.48 -21.42
N ASN A 58 -16.00 4.33 -21.19
CA ASN A 58 -15.18 3.28 -21.80
C ASN A 58 -15.13 1.99 -20.95
N ASN A 59 -15.89 1.92 -19.86
CA ASN A 59 -15.87 0.81 -18.91
C ASN A 59 -14.43 0.46 -18.48
N LEU A 60 -13.67 1.46 -18.07
CA LEU A 60 -12.38 1.35 -17.36
C LEU A 60 -12.57 1.39 -15.83
N THR A 61 -13.75 1.84 -15.39
CA THR A 61 -14.19 1.72 -14.01
C THR A 61 -15.67 1.36 -13.95
N PHE A 62 -16.06 0.53 -12.98
CA PHE A 62 -17.45 0.34 -12.59
C PHE A 62 -17.52 -0.01 -11.10
N ALA A 63 -18.69 0.16 -10.50
CA ALA A 63 -18.98 -0.29 -9.16
C ALA A 63 -20.27 -1.11 -9.08
N THR A 64 -20.34 -2.00 -8.10
CA THR A 64 -21.56 -2.60 -7.54
C THR A 64 -21.60 -2.27 -6.04
N ASP A 65 -22.53 -2.86 -5.28
CA ASP A 65 -22.63 -2.64 -3.84
C ASP A 65 -21.34 -2.97 -3.06
N ASP A 66 -20.55 -3.94 -3.52
CA ASP A 66 -19.36 -4.44 -2.81
C ASP A 66 -18.11 -4.58 -3.68
N ILE A 67 -18.18 -4.22 -4.97
CA ILE A 67 -17.07 -4.28 -5.90
C ILE A 67 -16.84 -2.89 -6.47
N PHE A 68 -15.58 -2.48 -6.50
CA PHE A 68 -15.12 -1.35 -7.28
C PHE A 68 -13.99 -1.84 -8.18
N ILE A 69 -14.08 -1.58 -9.48
CA ILE A 69 -13.05 -1.98 -10.44
C ILE A 69 -12.39 -0.75 -11.04
N LEU A 70 -11.07 -0.85 -11.14
CA LEU A 70 -10.19 -0.05 -11.98
C LEU A 70 -9.52 -1.01 -12.97
N ARG A 71 -9.53 -0.71 -14.27
CA ARG A 71 -8.88 -1.53 -15.29
C ARG A 71 -8.28 -0.70 -16.40
N ALA A 72 -7.28 -1.27 -17.07
CA ALA A 72 -6.78 -0.73 -18.34
C ALA A 72 -7.71 -1.11 -19.51
N ASP A 73 -7.64 -0.33 -20.58
CA ASP A 73 -8.25 -0.67 -21.87
C ASP A 73 -7.63 -1.96 -22.42
N ARG A 74 -8.48 -2.95 -22.70
CA ARG A 74 -8.10 -4.27 -23.23
C ARG A 74 -8.64 -4.56 -24.63
N TRP A 75 -9.19 -3.55 -25.30
CA TRP A 75 -9.89 -3.68 -26.58
C TRP A 75 -9.12 -3.00 -27.72
N THR A 76 -8.48 -1.86 -27.42
CA THR A 76 -7.83 -1.05 -28.45
C THR A 76 -6.43 -1.55 -28.79
N THR A 77 -6.18 -1.72 -30.09
CA THR A 77 -4.83 -1.84 -30.65
C THR A 77 -4.27 -0.43 -30.87
N LEU A 78 -3.17 -0.12 -30.19
CA LEU A 78 -2.55 1.20 -30.26
C LEU A 78 -1.65 1.34 -31.47
N THR A 79 -1.51 2.57 -31.98
CA THR A 79 -0.43 2.93 -32.91
C THR A 79 0.81 3.34 -32.15
N ALA A 80 1.99 3.19 -32.76
CA ALA A 80 3.26 3.54 -32.12
C ALA A 80 3.37 5.04 -31.79
N GLY A 81 2.85 5.91 -32.67
CA GLY A 81 2.87 7.37 -32.48
C GLY A 81 1.68 7.95 -31.71
N GLY A 82 0.67 7.14 -31.37
CA GLY A 82 -0.52 7.58 -30.65
C GLY A 82 -0.30 7.76 -29.14
N PRO A 83 -1.36 8.04 -28.36
CA PRO A 83 -1.30 8.01 -26.89
C PRO A 83 -1.03 6.59 -26.35
N GLY A 84 -0.69 6.52 -25.06
CA GLY A 84 -0.56 5.24 -24.35
C GLY A 84 -1.90 4.52 -24.15
N ARG A 85 -1.86 3.32 -23.55
CA ARG A 85 -3.06 2.54 -23.23
C ARG A 85 -3.90 3.30 -22.21
N GLN A 86 -5.20 3.43 -22.42
CA GLN A 86 -6.04 4.09 -21.43
C GLN A 86 -6.06 3.32 -20.12
N SER A 87 -5.92 4.04 -19.01
CA SER A 87 -5.98 3.51 -17.66
C SER A 87 -6.51 4.60 -16.73
N VAL A 88 -6.58 4.28 -15.44
CA VAL A 88 -7.12 5.15 -14.41
C VAL A 88 -6.11 5.28 -13.28
N ARG A 89 -5.91 6.51 -12.83
CA ARG A 89 -5.20 6.87 -11.61
C ARG A 89 -6.18 7.64 -10.75
N ILE A 90 -6.38 7.18 -9.52
CA ILE A 90 -7.28 7.84 -8.57
C ILE A 90 -6.51 8.29 -7.34
N GLN A 91 -6.83 9.47 -6.83
CA GLN A 91 -6.21 10.05 -5.64
C GLN A 91 -7.30 10.39 -4.61
N SER A 92 -7.08 10.06 -3.35
CA SER A 92 -8.05 10.38 -2.31
C SER A 92 -8.23 11.89 -2.21
N THR A 93 -9.48 12.31 -2.01
CA THR A 93 -9.82 13.73 -1.83
C THR A 93 -9.34 14.29 -0.49
N LYS A 94 -9.11 13.41 0.49
CA LYS A 94 -8.49 13.75 1.77
C LYS A 94 -7.05 13.27 1.84
N ALA A 95 -6.26 13.99 2.64
CA ALA A 95 -4.90 13.64 3.01
C ALA A 95 -4.86 13.17 4.46
N TYR A 96 -3.90 12.30 4.77
CA TYR A 96 -3.75 11.69 6.09
C TYR A 96 -2.29 11.79 6.55
N THR A 97 -2.10 12.01 7.84
CA THR A 97 -0.78 11.97 8.49
C THR A 97 -0.63 10.67 9.25
N ASN A 98 -0.89 10.67 10.56
CA ASN A 98 -0.94 9.46 11.36
C ASN A 98 -2.30 8.78 11.13
N HIS A 99 -2.27 7.60 10.54
CA HIS A 99 -3.47 6.86 10.18
C HIS A 99 -3.15 5.38 9.98
N ILE A 100 -4.20 4.58 9.92
CA ILE A 100 -4.15 3.21 9.43
C ILE A 100 -5.13 3.07 8.27
N SER A 101 -4.75 2.29 7.26
CA SER A 101 -5.59 1.96 6.13
C SER A 101 -5.65 0.46 5.93
N VAL A 102 -6.86 -0.04 5.66
CA VAL A 102 -7.11 -1.45 5.38
C VAL A 102 -7.67 -1.57 3.98
N PHE A 103 -6.95 -2.29 3.13
CA PHE A 103 -7.32 -2.55 1.74
C PHE A 103 -7.69 -4.01 1.57
N ASN A 104 -8.98 -4.29 1.38
CA ASN A 104 -9.47 -5.62 1.03
C ASN A 104 -9.50 -5.75 -0.51
N VAL A 105 -8.50 -6.40 -1.07
CA VAL A 105 -8.29 -6.48 -2.53
C VAL A 105 -8.58 -7.90 -3.01
N ARG A 106 -9.54 -8.06 -3.92
CA ARG A 106 -9.89 -9.38 -4.50
C ARG A 106 -9.01 -9.76 -5.69
N HIS A 107 -8.51 -8.76 -6.42
CA HIS A 107 -7.72 -8.93 -7.64
C HIS A 107 -6.91 -7.65 -7.88
N MET A 108 -5.67 -7.79 -8.36
CA MET A 108 -4.82 -6.68 -8.81
C MET A 108 -4.48 -6.83 -10.31
N PRO A 109 -4.06 -5.76 -11.00
CA PRO A 109 -3.64 -5.88 -12.40
C PRO A 109 -2.52 -6.93 -12.59
N GLN A 110 -2.57 -7.65 -13.70
CA GLN A 110 -1.52 -8.59 -14.13
C GLN A 110 -1.32 -8.51 -15.64
N GLY A 111 -0.13 -8.88 -16.10
CA GLY A 111 0.30 -8.95 -17.49
C GLY A 111 1.68 -8.34 -17.71
N CYS A 112 2.34 -8.73 -18.80
CA CYS A 112 3.60 -8.09 -19.20
C CYS A 112 3.42 -6.57 -19.35
N ALA A 113 4.43 -5.82 -18.88
CA ALA A 113 4.47 -4.36 -18.86
C ALA A 113 3.47 -3.66 -17.94
N THR A 114 2.66 -4.37 -17.15
CA THR A 114 1.83 -3.70 -16.13
C THR A 114 2.69 -3.28 -14.94
N TRP A 115 2.42 -2.07 -14.44
CA TRP A 115 2.98 -1.52 -13.21
C TRP A 115 1.83 -0.96 -12.34
N PRO A 116 1.11 -1.80 -11.60
CA PRO A 116 0.12 -1.36 -10.63
C PRO A 116 0.79 -0.88 -9.33
N ALA A 117 0.19 0.13 -8.71
CA ALA A 117 0.62 0.63 -7.41
C ALA A 117 -0.59 1.02 -6.53
N MET A 118 -0.45 0.82 -5.22
CA MET A 118 -1.30 1.36 -4.16
C MET A 118 -0.38 1.96 -3.11
N TRP A 119 -0.42 3.29 -3.00
CA TRP A 119 0.63 4.05 -2.35
C TRP A 119 0.10 5.37 -1.78
N TYR A 120 0.94 6.03 -0.98
CA TYR A 120 0.68 7.33 -0.37
C TYR A 120 1.80 8.31 -0.70
N ALA A 121 1.45 9.52 -1.16
CA ALA A 121 2.36 10.65 -1.15
C ALA A 121 1.61 11.98 -1.13
N ASP A 122 2.33 13.06 -0.83
CA ASP A 122 1.92 14.41 -1.24
C ASP A 122 2.49 14.70 -2.62
N THR A 123 1.67 14.54 -3.65
CA THR A 123 2.07 14.68 -5.06
C THR A 123 2.49 16.11 -5.42
N ASN A 124 2.10 17.11 -4.63
CA ASN A 124 2.51 18.51 -4.85
C ASN A 124 3.87 18.84 -4.22
N ASN A 125 4.36 17.99 -3.31
CA ASN A 125 5.60 18.18 -2.58
C ASN A 125 6.44 16.89 -2.58
N TRP A 126 6.38 16.13 -3.68
CA TRP A 126 7.19 14.94 -3.81
C TRP A 126 8.64 15.31 -4.15
N PRO A 127 9.66 14.70 -3.52
CA PRO A 127 9.62 13.74 -2.40
C PRO A 127 9.80 14.41 -1.02
N GLY A 128 9.63 15.73 -0.92
CA GLY A 128 9.75 16.49 0.32
C GLY A 128 8.83 16.02 1.45
N ALA A 129 7.64 15.49 1.13
CA ALA A 129 6.70 14.92 2.09
C ALA A 129 6.83 13.39 2.28
N GLY A 130 7.67 12.75 1.47
CA GLY A 130 7.82 11.29 1.40
C GLY A 130 6.74 10.58 0.60
N GLU A 131 6.99 9.31 0.33
CA GLU A 131 6.13 8.35 -0.35
C GLU A 131 6.17 6.99 0.38
N ILE A 132 5.04 6.28 0.40
CA ILE A 132 4.89 4.94 0.97
C ILE A 132 4.20 4.05 -0.06
N ASP A 133 4.91 3.08 -0.62
CA ASP A 133 4.36 2.08 -1.52
C ASP A 133 3.94 0.85 -0.73
N VAL A 134 2.63 0.54 -0.75
CA VAL A 134 2.05 -0.56 0.03
C VAL A 134 1.96 -1.81 -0.82
N LEU A 135 1.48 -1.65 -2.06
CA LEU A 135 1.47 -2.68 -3.09
C LEU A 135 2.13 -2.07 -4.32
N GLU A 136 3.23 -2.64 -4.78
CA GLU A 136 3.90 -2.22 -6.01
C GLU A 136 4.68 -3.38 -6.63
N GLY A 137 4.74 -3.39 -7.96
CA GLY A 137 5.58 -4.28 -8.72
C GLY A 137 5.42 -4.05 -10.22
N VAL A 138 6.18 -4.80 -11.02
CA VAL A 138 6.16 -4.70 -12.48
C VAL A 138 6.15 -6.08 -13.13
N ASN A 139 5.53 -6.21 -14.30
CA ASN A 139 5.67 -7.37 -15.18
C ASN A 139 5.32 -8.73 -14.55
N ASP A 140 4.34 -8.78 -13.64
CA ASP A 140 3.98 -9.99 -12.88
C ASP A 140 5.13 -10.56 -12.01
N VAL A 141 6.17 -9.77 -11.74
CA VAL A 141 7.28 -10.18 -10.89
C VAL A 141 6.81 -10.17 -9.44
N MET A 142 6.78 -11.37 -8.86
CA MET A 142 6.47 -11.60 -7.45
C MET A 142 7.77 -11.75 -6.65
N PRO A 143 7.76 -11.47 -5.33
CA PRO A 143 6.62 -11.04 -4.51
C PRO A 143 6.39 -9.52 -4.57
N ASN A 144 5.43 -9.01 -3.79
CA ASN A 144 5.17 -7.57 -3.67
C ASN A 144 6.39 -6.84 -3.09
N ALA A 145 6.68 -5.64 -3.60
CA ALA A 145 7.62 -4.71 -2.99
C ALA A 145 6.86 -3.63 -2.20
N ALA A 146 7.25 -3.41 -0.95
CA ALA A 146 6.84 -2.23 -0.18
C ALA A 146 8.06 -1.33 0.02
N SER A 147 7.95 -0.05 -0.32
CA SER A 147 9.08 0.89 -0.35
C SER A 147 8.72 2.23 0.27
N LEU A 148 9.76 2.96 0.71
CA LEU A 148 9.67 4.38 0.96
C LEU A 148 10.61 5.17 0.06
N HIS A 149 10.13 6.32 -0.38
CA HIS A 149 10.95 7.35 -1.02
C HIS A 149 10.90 8.61 -0.16
N THR A 150 12.06 9.12 0.24
CA THR A 150 12.19 10.31 1.08
C THR A 150 13.28 11.23 0.56
N THR A 151 13.43 12.39 1.18
CA THR A 151 14.67 13.18 1.10
C THR A 151 15.77 12.57 1.97
N ALA A 152 16.97 13.17 1.94
CA ALA A 152 18.14 12.67 2.67
C ALA A 152 17.90 12.52 4.18
N ARG A 153 18.73 11.68 4.83
CA ARG A 153 18.72 11.37 6.28
C ARG A 153 17.53 10.54 6.75
N CYS A 154 17.08 9.61 5.92
CA CYS A 154 16.17 8.55 6.32
C CYS A 154 16.74 7.23 5.82
N SER A 155 17.08 6.35 6.74
CA SER A 155 17.61 5.03 6.44
C SER A 155 17.09 4.00 7.42
N MET A 156 17.14 2.75 7.00
CA MET A 156 16.65 1.59 7.72
C MET A 156 17.79 0.86 8.43
N PRO A 157 17.57 0.38 9.67
CA PRO A 157 18.53 -0.54 10.29
C PRO A 157 18.58 -1.85 9.50
N GLY A 158 19.78 -2.41 9.34
CA GLY A 158 19.96 -3.67 8.59
C GLY A 158 19.29 -4.88 9.25
N ALA A 159 19.18 -4.88 10.59
CA ALA A 159 18.43 -5.89 11.34
C ALA A 159 17.24 -5.23 12.03
N ARG A 160 16.05 -5.77 11.79
CA ARG A 160 14.78 -5.34 12.38
C ARG A 160 13.80 -6.51 12.34
N THR A 161 12.76 -6.43 13.16
CA THR A 161 11.74 -7.47 13.25
C THR A 161 10.77 -7.33 12.08
N GLU A 162 11.00 -8.09 11.01
CA GLU A 162 10.19 -8.13 9.78
C GLU A 162 10.15 -9.54 9.20
N LEU A 163 9.05 -9.91 8.53
CA LEU A 163 8.97 -11.17 7.77
C LEU A 163 9.62 -11.07 6.39
N GLY A 164 9.60 -9.87 5.79
CA GLY A 164 10.12 -9.62 4.46
C GLY A 164 11.65 -9.62 4.40
N ALA A 165 12.19 -9.44 3.20
CA ALA A 165 13.62 -9.29 2.98
C ALA A 165 13.96 -7.84 2.58
N ALA A 166 14.81 -7.18 3.37
CA ALA A 166 15.34 -5.87 3.02
C ALA A 166 16.13 -5.91 1.71
N GLU A 167 15.77 -5.05 0.75
CA GLU A 167 16.49 -4.92 -0.52
C GLU A 167 17.44 -3.71 -0.50
N GLN A 168 16.93 -2.57 0.00
CA GLN A 168 17.66 -1.31 0.12
C GLN A 168 17.41 -0.70 1.49
N LEU A 169 18.43 -0.06 2.06
CA LEU A 169 18.34 0.56 3.39
C LEU A 169 18.27 2.09 3.34
N ASP A 170 18.74 2.74 2.29
CA ASP A 170 18.65 4.20 2.15
C ASP A 170 17.33 4.57 1.48
N CYS A 171 16.48 5.32 2.18
CA CYS A 171 15.17 5.72 1.67
C CYS A 171 15.27 6.97 0.78
N ASN A 172 16.44 7.62 0.72
CA ASN A 172 16.65 8.79 -0.12
C ASN A 172 16.52 8.42 -1.60
N TRP A 173 15.52 8.98 -2.26
CA TRP A 173 15.24 8.72 -3.67
C TRP A 173 16.44 9.01 -4.61
N LEU A 174 17.32 9.94 -4.23
CA LEU A 174 18.53 10.27 -4.99
C LEU A 174 19.71 9.31 -4.75
N ALA A 175 19.67 8.48 -3.72
CA ALA A 175 20.81 7.66 -3.31
C ALA A 175 20.96 6.37 -4.13
N ASN A 176 19.87 5.86 -4.71
CA ASN A 176 19.82 4.53 -5.33
C ASN A 176 18.97 4.49 -6.60
N GLY A 177 18.97 5.57 -7.38
CA GLY A 177 18.25 5.61 -8.66
C GLY A 177 16.74 5.54 -8.49
N ASN A 178 16.21 6.18 -7.46
CA ASN A 178 14.80 6.16 -7.07
C ASN A 178 14.29 4.79 -6.61
N ALA A 179 15.14 3.86 -6.19
CA ALA A 179 14.69 2.59 -5.62
C ALA A 179 14.10 2.76 -4.20
N GLY A 180 14.51 3.79 -3.46
CA GLY A 180 14.05 3.99 -2.07
C GLY A 180 14.53 2.86 -1.15
N CYS A 181 13.94 2.74 0.05
CA CYS A 181 14.24 1.65 0.97
C CYS A 181 13.15 0.59 0.89
N GLY A 182 13.33 -0.37 -0.03
CA GLY A 182 12.37 -1.43 -0.32
C GLY A 182 12.54 -2.68 0.54
N VAL A 183 11.42 -3.35 0.78
CA VAL A 183 11.32 -4.68 1.37
C VAL A 183 10.46 -5.57 0.48
N SER A 184 11.03 -6.72 0.11
CA SER A 184 10.34 -7.79 -0.59
C SER A 184 9.48 -8.57 0.40
N MET A 185 8.18 -8.74 0.13
CA MET A 185 7.31 -9.54 1.00
C MET A 185 7.71 -11.03 0.99
N SER A 186 7.43 -11.75 2.08
CA SER A 186 7.91 -13.12 2.27
C SER A 186 7.21 -14.19 1.44
N THR A 187 6.03 -13.89 0.88
CA THR A 187 5.21 -14.85 0.13
C THR A 187 4.95 -14.40 -1.31
N GLN A 188 4.98 -15.36 -2.23
CA GLN A 188 4.77 -15.10 -3.66
C GLN A 188 3.33 -14.68 -3.98
N ASP A 189 2.36 -15.15 -3.19
CA ASP A 189 0.95 -14.81 -3.33
C ASP A 189 0.60 -13.42 -2.80
N SER A 190 1.60 -12.61 -2.43
CA SER A 190 1.43 -11.17 -2.15
C SER A 190 1.25 -10.33 -3.41
N TYR A 191 1.60 -10.83 -4.60
CA TYR A 191 1.54 -10.03 -5.82
C TYR A 191 1.06 -10.80 -7.06
N GLY A 192 0.58 -10.04 -8.05
CA GLY A 192 0.40 -10.48 -9.42
C GLY A 192 -0.49 -11.73 -9.59
N PRO A 193 -0.13 -12.64 -10.52
CA PRO A 193 -0.93 -13.82 -10.81
C PRO A 193 -1.15 -14.75 -9.61
N ALA A 194 -0.18 -14.92 -8.70
CA ALA A 194 -0.35 -15.78 -7.54
C ALA A 194 -1.34 -15.19 -6.52
N PHE A 195 -1.28 -13.88 -6.28
CA PHE A 195 -2.28 -13.17 -5.48
C PHE A 195 -3.69 -13.34 -6.07
N ASN A 196 -3.85 -13.14 -7.38
CA ASN A 196 -5.13 -13.26 -8.06
C ASN A 196 -5.68 -14.70 -8.00
N ALA A 197 -4.82 -15.70 -8.20
CA ALA A 197 -5.18 -17.12 -8.11
C ALA A 197 -5.64 -17.52 -6.69
N ASN A 198 -5.14 -16.85 -5.66
CA ASN A 198 -5.55 -17.07 -4.26
C ASN A 198 -6.82 -16.28 -3.87
N GLY A 199 -7.43 -15.51 -4.78
CA GLY A 199 -8.59 -14.65 -4.47
C GLY A 199 -8.21 -13.36 -3.73
N GLY A 200 -6.95 -12.96 -3.84
CA GLY A 200 -6.36 -11.76 -3.28
C GLY A 200 -6.09 -11.83 -1.78
N GLY A 201 -6.37 -10.76 -1.07
CA GLY A 201 -6.06 -10.65 0.36
C GLY A 201 -6.30 -9.26 0.94
N TRP A 202 -5.68 -9.00 2.08
CA TRP A 202 -5.69 -7.72 2.76
C TRP A 202 -4.29 -7.14 2.80
N PHE A 203 -4.18 -5.89 2.37
CA PHE A 203 -3.02 -5.05 2.67
C PHE A 203 -3.41 -4.06 3.74
N VAL A 204 -2.51 -3.82 4.69
CA VAL A 204 -2.70 -2.81 5.72
C VAL A 204 -1.46 -1.94 5.80
N ALA A 205 -1.64 -0.62 5.87
CA ALA A 205 -0.56 0.31 6.12
C ALA A 205 -0.87 1.16 7.36
N GLU A 206 0.02 1.15 8.34
CA GLU A 206 -0.03 2.02 9.51
C GLU A 206 1.09 3.05 9.40
N ARG A 207 0.76 4.32 9.59
CA ARG A 207 1.71 5.39 9.82
C ARG A 207 1.40 6.04 11.15
N ASN A 208 2.39 6.12 12.02
CA ASN A 208 2.31 6.85 13.28
C ASN A 208 3.63 7.60 13.56
N SER A 209 3.76 8.19 14.74
CA SER A 209 4.97 8.93 15.12
C SER A 209 6.20 8.07 15.35
N ALA A 210 6.02 6.77 15.60
CA ALA A 210 7.10 5.82 15.77
C ALA A 210 7.60 5.28 14.42
N GLY A 211 6.74 5.18 13.43
CA GLY A 211 7.13 4.63 12.14
C GLY A 211 6.01 4.36 11.15
N ILE A 212 6.38 3.61 10.12
CA ILE A 212 5.48 3.06 9.10
C ILE A 212 5.59 1.54 9.14
N SER A 213 4.45 0.87 9.05
CA SER A 213 4.31 -0.58 8.95
C SER A 213 3.38 -0.97 7.82
N VAL A 214 3.73 -2.05 7.12
CA VAL A 214 2.90 -2.66 6.06
C VAL A 214 2.72 -4.15 6.36
N TRP A 215 1.47 -4.61 6.30
CA TRP A 215 1.12 -6.03 6.42
C TRP A 215 0.40 -6.53 5.18
N PHE A 216 0.56 -7.81 4.94
CA PHE A 216 -0.21 -8.56 3.97
C PHE A 216 -0.72 -9.85 4.60
N TRP A 217 -2.00 -10.13 4.41
CA TRP A 217 -2.59 -11.44 4.66
C TRP A 217 -3.30 -11.93 3.40
N ALA A 218 -2.99 -13.15 2.99
CA ALA A 218 -3.68 -13.79 1.88
C ALA A 218 -5.16 -14.07 2.22
N ARG A 219 -6.02 -14.19 1.20
CA ARG A 219 -7.48 -14.33 1.34
C ARG A 219 -7.91 -15.40 2.35
N ASN A 220 -7.20 -16.51 2.38
CA ASN A 220 -7.52 -17.70 3.18
C ASN A 220 -6.60 -17.87 4.40
N ASP A 221 -5.80 -16.86 4.74
CA ASP A 221 -4.94 -16.89 5.91
C ASP A 221 -5.78 -16.91 7.19
N ALA A 222 -5.56 -17.92 8.03
CA ALA A 222 -6.29 -18.11 9.28
C ALA A 222 -5.88 -17.11 10.37
N THR A 223 -4.77 -16.40 10.19
CA THR A 223 -4.19 -15.43 11.14
C THR A 223 -4.65 -13.99 10.89
N VAL A 224 -5.48 -13.74 9.86
CA VAL A 224 -6.03 -12.40 9.61
C VAL A 224 -6.78 -11.93 10.85
N PRO A 225 -6.41 -10.77 11.44
CA PRO A 225 -7.11 -10.21 12.58
C PRO A 225 -8.60 -9.99 12.28
N LEU A 226 -9.48 -10.22 13.26
CA LEU A 226 -10.92 -10.10 13.06
C LEU A 226 -11.35 -8.66 12.72
N ASP A 227 -10.70 -7.67 13.31
CA ASP A 227 -10.94 -6.25 13.03
C ASP A 227 -10.63 -5.87 11.58
N VAL A 228 -9.59 -6.49 10.99
CA VAL A 228 -9.27 -6.40 9.54
C VAL A 228 -10.28 -7.18 8.69
N LYS A 229 -10.52 -8.46 9.03
CA LYS A 229 -11.33 -9.39 8.21
C LYS A 229 -12.79 -8.96 8.11
N GLU A 230 -13.36 -8.51 9.22
CA GLU A 230 -14.77 -8.12 9.34
C GLU A 230 -14.99 -6.61 9.19
N ARG A 231 -13.93 -5.84 8.89
CA ARG A 231 -13.99 -4.38 8.69
C ARG A 231 -14.60 -3.67 9.91
N HIS A 232 -14.03 -3.89 11.09
CA HIS A 232 -14.49 -3.22 12.30
C HIS A 232 -14.19 -1.71 12.25
N ASN A 233 -15.00 -0.91 12.94
CA ASN A 233 -14.77 0.53 13.06
C ASN A 233 -13.67 0.89 14.07
N VAL A 234 -13.14 -0.10 14.79
CA VAL A 234 -12.07 0.06 15.76
C VAL A 234 -11.02 -1.00 15.46
N VAL A 235 -9.76 -0.59 15.39
CA VAL A 235 -8.60 -1.45 15.12
C VAL A 235 -7.55 -1.24 16.21
N ILE A 236 -6.92 -2.33 16.66
CA ILE A 236 -5.86 -2.32 17.67
C ILE A 236 -4.67 -3.12 17.15
N THR A 237 -3.65 -2.43 16.63
CA THR A 237 -2.54 -3.05 15.90
C THR A 237 -1.63 -3.88 16.78
N GLU A 238 -1.54 -3.60 18.08
CA GLU A 238 -0.70 -4.37 19.02
C GLU A 238 -1.20 -5.81 19.25
N THR A 239 -2.44 -6.10 18.86
CA THR A 239 -2.99 -7.46 18.95
C THR A 239 -2.65 -8.31 17.73
N TRP A 240 -2.13 -7.70 16.67
CA TRP A 240 -1.79 -8.39 15.44
C TRP A 240 -0.45 -9.09 15.64
N VAL A 241 -0.49 -10.42 15.65
CA VAL A 241 0.73 -11.23 15.60
C VAL A 241 1.33 -11.12 14.21
N SER A 242 2.28 -10.20 14.01
CA SER A 242 3.57 -10.49 13.33
C SER A 242 4.34 -9.22 12.95
N GLU A 243 5.62 -9.25 13.30
CA GLU A 243 6.81 -8.89 12.51
C GLU A 243 6.58 -8.05 11.22
N ASN A 244 6.97 -6.78 11.32
CA ASN A 244 6.54 -5.65 10.50
C ASN A 244 7.61 -5.25 9.49
N LEU A 245 7.27 -4.60 8.38
CA LEU A 245 8.18 -3.54 7.91
C LEU A 245 8.25 -2.48 9.02
N TYR A 246 9.31 -2.44 9.84
CA TYR A 246 9.39 -1.47 10.95
C TYR A 246 10.35 -0.34 10.61
N ILE A 247 9.81 0.81 10.19
CA ILE A 247 10.61 1.99 9.83
C ILE A 247 10.62 2.96 11.00
N ARG A 248 11.70 2.99 11.78
CA ARG A 248 11.87 4.00 12.83
C ARG A 248 12.75 5.14 12.32
N ARG A 249 12.29 6.39 12.48
CA ARG A 249 13.17 7.57 12.39
C ARG A 249 14.19 7.59 13.52
#